data_AF-A0A838J6C1-F1
#
_entry.id   AF-A0A838J6C1-F1
#
_cell.length_a   1.000
_cell.length_b   1.000
_cell.length_c   1.000
_cell.angle_alpha   90.00
_cell.angle_beta   90.00
_cell.angle_gamma   90.00
#
_symmetry.space_group_name_H-M   'P 1'
#
loop_
_entity.id
_entity.type
_entity.pdbx_description
1 polymer ?
#
loop_
_entity_poly.entity_id
_entity_poly.type
_entity_poly.pdbx_seq_one_letter_code
_entity_poly.pdbx_strand_id
1 'polypeptide(L)'
;MLPIHDNSSSVSREQVTEAYLKAIGLIDERVAPYLGRATTRALVQGAARRIKGTYPFLEYLVNRPYTDVVLSVIHEQLSGTSPEELAEGLNTLLNECFAGLRELTGDLIGPPLHDEVTDQLKQWQ
;
A
#
# COMPACT_ATOMS: atom_id res chain seq x y z
N MET A 1 30.17 -5.06 -31.75
CA MET A 1 28.84 -4.55 -31.39
C MET A 1 28.26 -5.51 -30.36
N LEU A 2 28.29 -5.13 -29.09
CA LEU A 2 27.64 -5.87 -28.00
C LEU A 2 26.25 -5.26 -27.79
N PRO A 3 25.24 -6.07 -27.40
CA PRO A 3 23.86 -5.64 -27.40
C PRO A 3 23.64 -4.54 -26.37
N ILE A 4 22.89 -3.53 -26.78
CA ILE A 4 22.31 -2.51 -25.91
C ILE A 4 21.37 -3.29 -24.98
N HIS A 5 21.77 -3.43 -23.71
CA HIS A 5 20.83 -3.77 -22.66
C HIS A 5 19.89 -2.58 -22.52
N ASP A 6 18.81 -2.60 -23.29
CA ASP A 6 17.60 -1.85 -22.97
C ASP A 6 17.06 -2.42 -21.66
N ASN A 7 17.67 -2.02 -20.54
CA ASN A 7 17.05 -2.09 -19.22
C ASN A 7 15.93 -1.04 -19.19
N SER A 8 14.89 -1.25 -20.00
CA SER A 8 13.57 -0.73 -19.66
C SER A 8 13.16 -1.49 -18.41
N SER A 9 13.49 -0.93 -17.24
CA SER A 9 13.01 -1.37 -15.94
C SER A 9 11.50 -1.14 -15.90
N SER A 10 10.74 -2.02 -16.54
CA SER A 10 9.31 -2.12 -16.34
C SER A 10 9.10 -2.53 -14.88
N VAL A 11 8.67 -1.59 -14.04
CA VAL A 11 8.36 -1.83 -12.63
C VAL A 11 7.38 -3.00 -12.59
N SER A 12 7.79 -4.10 -11.95
CA SER A 12 6.98 -5.31 -11.90
C SER A 12 5.84 -5.14 -10.88
N ARG A 13 4.74 -5.86 -11.07
CA ARG A 13 3.64 -5.90 -10.08
C ARG A 13 4.13 -6.31 -8.68
N GLU A 14 5.16 -7.15 -8.63
CA GLU A 14 5.79 -7.58 -7.39
C GLU A 14 6.52 -6.43 -6.71
N GLN A 15 7.31 -5.65 -7.45
CA GLN A 15 7.98 -4.46 -6.92
C GLN A 15 6.97 -3.44 -6.40
N VAL A 16 5.90 -3.17 -7.16
CA VAL A 16 4.82 -2.30 -6.71
C VAL A 16 4.22 -2.84 -5.40
N THR A 17 3.77 -4.08 -5.40
CA THR A 17 3.14 -4.68 -4.20
C THR A 17 4.07 -4.64 -2.98
N GLU A 18 5.35 -4.99 -3.15
CA GLU A 18 6.33 -5.00 -2.08
C GLU A 18 6.56 -3.59 -1.52
N ALA A 19 6.71 -2.58 -2.38
CA ALA A 19 6.87 -1.19 -1.96
C ALA A 19 5.68 -0.71 -1.13
N TYR A 20 4.45 -1.02 -1.53
CA TYR A 20 3.25 -0.65 -0.80
C TYR A 20 3.07 -1.44 0.51
N LEU A 21 3.44 -2.73 0.56
CA LEU A 21 3.44 -3.48 1.83
C LEU A 21 4.47 -2.91 2.82
N LYS A 22 5.65 -2.49 2.34
CA LYS A 22 6.64 -1.78 3.18
C LYS A 22 6.09 -0.45 3.68
N ALA A 23 5.38 0.31 2.84
CA ALA A 23 4.74 1.56 3.24
C ALA A 23 3.69 1.33 4.35
N ILE A 24 2.82 0.32 4.21
CA ILE A 24 1.84 -0.03 5.25
C ILE A 24 2.56 -0.50 6.54
N GLY A 25 3.66 -1.26 6.41
CA GLY A 25 4.50 -1.65 7.53
C GLY A 25 5.07 -0.45 8.29
N LEU A 26 5.58 0.55 7.56
CA LEU A 26 6.07 1.80 8.15
C LEU A 26 4.95 2.55 8.88
N ILE A 27 3.74 2.60 8.31
CA ILE A 27 2.58 3.16 9.02
C ILE A 27 2.34 2.40 10.33
N ASP A 28 2.39 1.07 10.33
CA ASP A 28 2.20 0.28 11.54
C ASP A 28 3.25 0.56 12.61
N GLU A 29 4.52 0.64 12.21
CA GLU A 29 5.61 0.95 13.12
C GLU A 29 5.46 2.34 13.76
N ARG A 30 5.00 3.33 12.98
CA ARG A 30 4.85 4.70 13.47
C ARG A 30 3.55 4.95 14.22
N VAL A 31 2.49 4.21 13.91
CA VAL A 31 1.17 4.34 14.56
C VAL A 31 1.07 3.49 15.83
N ALA A 32 1.71 2.31 15.88
CA ALA A 32 1.60 1.37 16.98
C ALA A 32 1.93 1.96 18.38
N PRO A 33 2.93 2.86 18.55
CA PRO A 33 3.21 3.47 19.85
C PRO A 33 2.07 4.36 20.38
N TYR A 34 1.23 4.89 19.50
CA TYR A 34 0.18 5.85 19.85
C TYR A 34 -1.20 5.19 19.92
N LEU A 35 -1.51 4.30 18.98
CA LEU A 35 -2.85 3.72 18.80
C LEU A 35 -2.87 2.19 18.87
N GLY A 36 -1.72 1.54 19.05
CA GLY A 36 -1.59 0.09 19.05
C GLY A 36 -1.62 -0.56 17.66
N ARG A 37 -1.04 -1.75 17.56
CA ARG A 37 -0.87 -2.52 16.30
C ARG A 37 -2.19 -2.94 15.62
N ALA A 38 -3.30 -2.94 16.35
CA ALA A 38 -4.60 -3.25 15.77
C ALA A 38 -5.13 -2.11 14.87
N THR A 39 -4.67 -0.88 15.10
CA THR A 39 -5.18 0.30 14.41
C THR A 39 -4.83 0.30 12.93
N THR A 40 -3.59 -0.04 12.57
CA THR A 40 -3.18 -0.11 11.15
C THR A 40 -3.97 -1.15 10.37
N ARG A 41 -4.25 -2.31 10.99
CA ARG A 41 -5.12 -3.32 10.40
C ARG A 41 -6.53 -2.80 10.16
N ALA A 42 -7.11 -2.09 11.13
CA ALA A 42 -8.43 -1.49 11.00
C ALA A 42 -8.46 -0.38 9.93
N LEU A 43 -7.40 0.44 9.84
CA LEU A 43 -7.25 1.46 8.80
C LEU A 43 -7.21 0.84 7.41
N VAL A 44 -6.37 -0.17 7.20
CA VAL A 44 -6.25 -0.86 5.90
C VAL A 44 -7.56 -1.55 5.51
N GLN A 45 -8.21 -2.26 6.44
CA GLN A 45 -9.49 -2.91 6.18
C GLN A 45 -10.60 -1.89 5.89
N GLY A 46 -10.63 -0.77 6.64
CA GLY A 46 -11.56 0.33 6.43
C GLY A 46 -11.37 0.99 5.07
N ALA A 47 -10.12 1.29 4.70
CA ALA A 47 -9.75 1.84 3.40
C ALA A 47 -10.17 0.90 2.26
N ALA A 48 -9.82 -0.38 2.35
CA ALA A 48 -10.19 -1.39 1.35
C ALA A 48 -11.72 -1.48 1.16
N ARG A 49 -12.50 -1.42 2.25
CA ARG A 49 -13.97 -1.42 2.18
C ARG A 49 -14.54 -0.23 1.40
N ARG A 50 -13.92 0.95 1.51
CA ARG A 50 -14.36 2.17 0.81
C ARG A 50 -14.05 2.12 -0.68
N ILE A 51 -12.89 1.59 -1.04
CA ILE A 51 -12.37 1.68 -2.41
C ILE A 51 -12.61 0.42 -3.26
N LYS A 52 -13.09 -0.69 -2.67
CA LYS A 52 -13.32 -1.94 -3.42
C LYS A 52 -14.29 -1.81 -4.60
N GLY A 53 -15.16 -0.80 -4.60
CA GLY A 53 -16.04 -0.52 -5.74
C GLY A 53 -15.27 -0.01 -6.97
N THR A 54 -14.14 0.68 -6.75
CA THR A 54 -13.27 1.23 -7.78
C THR A 54 -12.11 0.31 -8.10
N TYR A 55 -11.55 -0.35 -7.08
CA TYR A 55 -10.42 -1.29 -7.20
C TYR A 55 -10.83 -2.67 -6.60
N PRO A 56 -11.62 -3.49 -7.33
CA PRO A 56 -12.12 -4.77 -6.81
C PRO A 56 -11.02 -5.74 -6.40
N PHE A 57 -9.85 -5.63 -7.02
CA PHE A 57 -8.70 -6.46 -6.72
C PHE A 57 -8.11 -6.21 -5.32
N LEU A 58 -8.52 -5.16 -4.61
CA LEU A 58 -8.17 -4.91 -3.21
C LEU A 58 -9.16 -5.51 -2.21
N GLU A 59 -10.24 -6.15 -2.66
CA GLU A 59 -11.26 -6.72 -1.77
C GLU A 59 -10.69 -7.76 -0.79
N TYR A 60 -9.61 -8.46 -1.14
CA TYR A 60 -8.98 -9.43 -0.23
C TYR A 60 -8.50 -8.77 1.08
N LEU A 61 -8.11 -7.49 1.06
CA LEU A 61 -7.68 -6.73 2.24
C LEU A 61 -8.84 -6.39 3.18
N VAL A 62 -10.09 -6.54 2.75
CA VAL A 62 -11.27 -6.37 3.61
C VAL A 62 -11.36 -7.51 4.63
N ASN A 63 -11.02 -8.72 4.18
CA ASN A 63 -11.23 -9.96 4.93
C ASN A 63 -9.93 -10.55 5.48
N ARG A 64 -8.76 -10.13 4.95
CA ARG A 64 -7.45 -10.58 5.39
C ARG A 64 -6.61 -9.39 5.86
N PRO A 65 -5.87 -9.51 6.96
CA PRO A 65 -4.95 -8.46 7.37
C PRO A 65 -3.78 -8.39 6.38
N TYR A 66 -3.25 -7.19 6.16
CA TYR A 66 -2.09 -6.97 5.27
C TYR A 66 -0.83 -7.74 5.70
N THR A 67 -0.77 -8.20 6.95
CA THR A 67 0.33 -9.00 7.50
C THR A 67 0.30 -10.46 7.04
N ASP A 68 -0.87 -10.94 6.58
CA ASP A 68 -1.04 -12.30 6.04
C ASP A 68 -0.91 -12.31 4.50
N VAL A 69 -0.50 -11.19 3.92
CA VAL A 69 -0.34 -11.05 2.49
C VAL A 69 0.94 -11.71 2.04
N VAL A 70 0.80 -12.71 1.18
CA VAL A 70 1.91 -13.39 0.52
C VAL A 70 2.01 -12.87 -0.91
N LEU A 71 3.16 -12.28 -1.26
CA LEU A 71 3.39 -11.67 -2.59
C LEU A 71 3.06 -12.61 -3.75
N SER A 72 3.37 -13.91 -3.63
CA SER A 72 3.06 -14.92 -4.64
C SER A 72 1.55 -15.12 -4.85
N VAL A 73 0.75 -15.03 -3.79
CA VAL A 73 -0.72 -15.15 -3.85
C VAL A 73 -1.34 -13.91 -4.49
N ILE A 74 -0.78 -12.72 -4.21
CA ILE A 74 -1.19 -11.48 -4.87
C ILE A 74 -0.97 -11.59 -6.38
N HIS A 75 0.17 -12.12 -6.82
CA HIS A 75 0.44 -12.24 -8.26
C HIS A 75 -0.63 -13.05 -9.00
N GLU A 76 -1.09 -14.16 -8.41
CA GLU A 76 -2.15 -14.98 -8.99
C GLU A 76 -3.50 -14.26 -9.02
N GLN A 77 -3.85 -13.58 -7.92
CA GLN A 77 -5.11 -12.84 -7.79
C GLN A 77 -5.17 -11.57 -8.64
N LEU A 78 -4.02 -10.95 -8.92
CA LEU A 78 -3.87 -9.72 -9.70
C LEU A 78 -3.46 -9.98 -11.16
N SER A 79 -3.57 -11.21 -11.63
CA SER A 79 -3.09 -11.61 -12.96
C SER A 79 -3.66 -10.76 -14.12
N GLY A 80 -4.84 -10.14 -13.94
CA GLY A 80 -5.47 -9.22 -14.90
C GLY A 80 -5.23 -7.73 -14.69
N THR A 81 -4.52 -7.30 -13.64
CA THR A 81 -4.28 -5.89 -13.30
C THR A 81 -2.89 -5.46 -13.79
N SER A 82 -2.79 -4.27 -14.39
CA SER A 82 -1.49 -3.72 -14.81
C SER A 82 -0.69 -3.20 -13.60
N PRO A 83 0.64 -3.09 -13.67
CA PRO A 83 1.44 -2.47 -12.61
C PRO A 83 0.98 -1.05 -12.25
N GLU A 84 0.54 -0.27 -13.24
CA GLU A 84 0.06 1.11 -13.07
C GLU A 84 -1.28 1.15 -12.34
N GLU A 85 -2.24 0.31 -12.75
CA GLU A 85 -3.54 0.21 -12.10
C GLU A 85 -3.40 -0.30 -10.66
N LEU A 86 -2.46 -1.22 -10.43
CA LEU A 86 -2.11 -1.70 -9.10
C LEU A 86 -1.52 -0.60 -8.22
N ALA A 87 -0.57 0.18 -8.76
CA ALA A 87 0.02 1.30 -8.04
C ALA A 87 -1.04 2.36 -7.70
N GLU A 88 -1.93 2.69 -8.64
CA GLU A 88 -3.02 3.63 -8.41
C GLU A 88 -3.97 3.17 -7.31
N GLY A 89 -4.40 1.91 -7.33
CA GLY A 89 -5.26 1.33 -6.31
C GLY A 89 -4.60 1.31 -4.93
N LEU A 90 -3.34 0.89 -4.84
CA LEU A 90 -2.60 0.85 -3.58
C LEU A 90 -2.27 2.25 -3.06
N ASN A 91 -2.03 3.23 -3.94
CA ASN A 91 -1.88 4.63 -3.55
C ASN A 91 -3.19 5.18 -2.96
N THR A 92 -4.32 4.88 -3.60
CA THR A 92 -5.63 5.27 -3.10
C THR A 92 -5.92 4.61 -1.75
N LEU A 93 -5.54 3.35 -1.56
CA LEU A 93 -5.61 2.66 -0.28
C LEU A 93 -4.82 3.40 0.81
N LEU A 94 -3.58 3.83 0.51
CA LEU A 94 -2.77 4.58 1.47
C LEU A 94 -3.39 5.93 1.81
N ASN A 95 -3.89 6.67 0.81
CA ASN A 95 -4.55 7.95 1.04
C ASN A 95 -5.76 7.81 1.98
N GLU A 96 -6.56 6.77 1.80
CA GLU A 96 -7.67 6.44 2.71
C GLU A 96 -7.20 6.04 4.11
N CYS A 97 -6.08 5.31 4.22
CA CYS A 97 -5.47 5.04 5.53
C CYS A 97 -5.05 6.33 6.23
N PHE A 98 -4.43 7.27 5.52
CA PHE A 98 -4.02 8.57 6.06
C PHE A 98 -5.21 9.46 6.43
N ALA A 99 -6.29 9.44 5.63
CA ALA A 99 -7.54 10.12 5.97
C ALA A 99 -8.10 9.58 7.29
N GLY A 100 -8.19 8.25 7.44
CA GLY A 100 -8.62 7.62 8.69
C GLY A 100 -7.69 7.91 9.88
N LEU A 101 -6.37 7.94 9.66
CA LEU A 101 -5.41 8.31 10.70
C LEU A 101 -5.59 9.77 11.14
N ARG A 102 -5.85 10.67 10.19
CA ARG A 102 -6.14 12.09 10.47
C ARG A 102 -7.45 12.25 11.23
N GLU A 103 -8.48 11.48 10.91
CA GLU A 103 -9.73 11.45 11.69
C GLU A 103 -9.48 11.03 13.15
N LEU A 104 -8.57 10.07 13.38
CA LEU A 104 -8.27 9.55 14.72
C LEU A 104 -7.31 10.43 15.52
N THR A 105 -6.39 11.13 14.86
CA THR A 105 -5.23 11.79 15.52
C THR A 105 -5.11 13.28 15.23
N GLY A 106 -5.97 13.83 14.38
CA GLY A 106 -5.78 15.16 13.82
C GLY A 106 -4.47 15.24 13.01
N ASP A 107 -3.80 16.38 13.10
CA ASP A 107 -2.56 16.63 12.37
C ASP A 107 -1.30 16.19 13.15
N LEU A 108 -1.47 15.45 14.27
CA LEU A 108 -0.36 15.06 15.16
C LEU A 108 0.56 13.99 14.53
N ILE A 109 -0.01 13.06 13.75
CA ILE A 109 0.70 11.92 13.17
C ILE A 109 0.53 11.85 11.64
N GLY A 110 -0.68 12.14 11.14
CA GLY A 110 -1.03 11.99 9.72
C GLY A 110 -0.09 12.70 8.74
N PRO A 111 0.08 14.03 8.82
CA PRO A 111 0.88 14.77 7.83
C PRO A 111 2.38 14.42 7.82
N PRO A 112 3.10 14.38 8.95
CA PRO A 112 4.52 13.99 8.95
C PRO A 112 4.76 12.56 8.45
N LEU A 113 3.85 11.63 8.78
CA LEU A 113 3.94 10.25 8.35
C LEU A 113 3.61 10.08 6.86
N HIS A 114 2.68 10.88 6.34
CA HIS A 114 2.33 10.89 4.92
C HIS A 114 3.52 11.28 4.06
N ASP A 115 4.25 12.33 4.45
CA ASP A 115 5.45 12.79 3.74
C ASP A 115 6.55 11.72 3.78
N GLU A 116 6.79 11.12 4.96
CA GLU A 116 7.78 10.04 5.13
C GLU A 116 7.46 8.82 4.23
N VAL A 117 6.21 8.37 4.24
CA VAL A 117 5.76 7.23 3.42
C VAL A 117 5.84 7.55 1.93
N THR A 118 5.47 8.76 1.53
CA THR A 118 5.53 9.19 0.12
C THR A 118 6.96 9.23 -0.39
N ASP A 119 7.89 9.73 0.42
CA ASP A 119 9.30 9.79 0.02
C ASP A 119 9.97 8.41 0.00
N GLN A 120 9.61 7.50 0.91
CA GLN A 120 10.07 6.12 0.87
C GLN A 120 9.51 5.36 -0.34
N LEU A 121 8.23 5.56 -0.69
CA LEU A 121 7.63 4.94 -1.89
C LEU A 121 8.36 5.34 -3.17
N LYS A 122 8.74 6.61 -3.33
CA LYS A 122 9.53 7.07 -4.47
C LYS A 122 10.93 6.42 -4.55
N GLN A 123 11.48 5.96 -3.44
CA GLN A 123 12.78 5.27 -3.41
C GLN A 123 12.66 3.77 -3.72
N TRP A 124 11.48 3.19 -3.53
CA TRP A 124 11.22 1.76 -3.74
C TRP A 124 10.58 1.44 -5.10
N GLN A 125 10.16 2.47 -5.85
CA GLN A 125 9.64 2.41 -7.23
C GLN A 125 10.72 2.81 -8.24
#